data_AF-A0A200HPE8-F1
#
_entry.id   AF-A0A200HPE8-F1
#
_cell.length_a   1.000
_cell.length_b   1.000
_cell.length_c   1.000
_cell.angle_alpha   90.00
_cell.angle_beta   90.00
_cell.angle_gamma   90.00
#
_symmetry.space_group_name_H-M   'P 1'
#
loop_
_entity.id
_entity.type
_entity.pdbx_description
1 polymer ?
#
loop_
_entity_poly.entity_id
_entity_poly.type
_entity_poly.pdbx_seq_one_letter_code
_entity_poly.pdbx_strand_id
1 'polypeptide(L)'
;MSYSELLHKAAIRPFLLEMRIGLEKESQRVDLAGNLAQSDHPKTLGSRTFHPYIQTDFAETQVELITPVTNSPKEALRKLAMIHDVIYRSMDPEEMLWPLSMPPALPDDEEQIMIAKLKTKEDVLYRRYLAKVYGKRKQMVSGIHVNIELGQKFMETLHQLENSPMSLDAFRTQVYLHLAQQYLHYRYVYTYLFGASPLPEKNYCLSDAPHDYVRSIRNSKAGYQNKEALQVSFESFNQYRQDLKQLVQQGKLIEEKEFYSA
;
A
#
# COMPACT_ATOMS: atom_id res chain seq x y z
N MET A 1 25.04 19.60 -11.55
CA MET A 1 24.21 20.40 -10.61
C MET A 1 23.48 19.43 -9.71
N SER A 2 23.31 19.73 -8.43
CA SER A 2 22.44 18.92 -7.57
C SER A 2 20.97 19.09 -7.99
N TYR A 3 20.10 18.12 -7.66
CA TYR A 3 18.66 18.29 -7.88
C TYR A 3 18.12 19.56 -7.22
N SER A 4 18.61 19.92 -6.03
CA SER A 4 18.24 21.17 -5.34
C SER A 4 18.49 22.39 -6.23
N GLU A 5 19.68 22.51 -6.82
CA GLU A 5 20.02 23.63 -7.72
C GLU A 5 19.15 23.66 -8.98
N LEU A 6 18.85 22.48 -9.55
CA LEU A 6 18.00 22.35 -10.74
C LEU A 6 16.56 22.80 -10.44
N LEU A 7 16.01 22.41 -9.29
CA LEU A 7 14.65 22.75 -8.87
C LEU A 7 14.43 24.24 -8.64
N HIS A 8 15.50 25.02 -8.40
CA HIS A 8 15.41 26.47 -8.25
C HIS A 8 15.40 27.26 -9.57
N LYS A 9 15.71 26.62 -10.71
CA LYS A 9 15.76 27.26 -12.03
C LYS A 9 14.38 27.74 -12.47
N ALA A 10 14.32 28.91 -13.11
CA ALA A 10 13.04 29.49 -13.56
C ALA A 10 12.27 28.57 -14.53
N ALA A 11 12.98 27.82 -15.38
CA ALA A 11 12.40 26.96 -16.40
C ALA A 11 11.55 25.80 -15.83
N ILE A 12 11.89 25.26 -14.65
CA ILE A 12 11.17 24.11 -14.07
C ILE A 12 10.02 24.51 -13.14
N ARG A 13 10.01 25.75 -12.64
CA ARG A 13 9.01 26.24 -11.68
C ARG A 13 7.55 26.00 -12.08
N PRO A 14 7.14 26.20 -13.36
CA PRO A 14 5.75 25.98 -13.76
C PRO A 14 5.29 24.52 -13.62
N PHE A 15 6.22 23.56 -13.58
CA PHE A 15 5.93 22.13 -13.63
C PHE A 15 6.14 21.43 -12.28
N LEU A 16 6.58 22.13 -11.23
CA LEU A 16 6.90 21.53 -9.92
C LEU A 16 5.73 20.79 -9.26
N LEU A 17 4.50 21.25 -9.51
CA LEU A 17 3.28 20.66 -8.95
C LEU A 17 2.54 19.76 -9.94
N GLU A 18 3.08 19.58 -11.15
CA GLU A 18 2.50 18.69 -12.16
C GLU A 18 2.75 17.24 -11.73
N MET A 19 1.67 16.50 -11.50
CA MET A 19 1.71 15.10 -11.11
C MET A 19 0.47 14.36 -11.58
N ARG A 20 0.60 13.06 -11.73
CA ARG A 20 -0.52 12.11 -11.78
C ARG A 20 -0.57 11.36 -10.45
N ILE A 21 -1.76 11.19 -9.90
CA ILE A 21 -1.97 10.61 -8.57
C ILE A 21 -3.14 9.62 -8.55
N GLY A 22 -2.90 8.49 -7.90
CA GLY A 22 -3.91 7.47 -7.57
C GLY A 22 -3.82 7.09 -6.09
N LEU A 23 -4.95 6.64 -5.54
CA LEU A 23 -5.08 6.22 -4.15
C LEU A 23 -5.66 4.81 -4.09
N GLU A 24 -5.14 4.01 -3.17
CA GLU A 24 -5.74 2.75 -2.72
C GLU A 24 -6.04 2.90 -1.23
N LYS A 25 -7.22 2.48 -0.78
CA LYS A 25 -7.62 2.50 0.63
C LYS A 25 -8.21 1.16 1.01
N GLU A 26 -7.59 0.50 1.97
CA GLU A 26 -8.09 -0.74 2.54
C GLU A 26 -8.94 -0.46 3.79
N SER A 27 -9.95 -1.27 4.05
CA SER A 27 -10.71 -1.26 5.30
C SER A 27 -11.34 -2.62 5.57
N GLN A 28 -11.46 -3.01 6.84
CA GLN A 28 -12.24 -4.19 7.21
C GLN A 28 -13.73 -3.84 7.20
N ARG A 29 -14.56 -4.74 6.69
CA ARG A 29 -16.00 -4.75 6.96
C ARG A 29 -16.24 -5.34 8.34
N VAL A 30 -17.03 -4.63 9.13
CA VAL A 30 -17.41 -5.02 10.49
C VAL A 30 -18.91 -4.86 10.68
N ASP A 31 -19.49 -5.57 11.63
CA ASP A 31 -20.87 -5.31 12.07
C ASP A 31 -20.97 -3.98 12.85
N LEU A 32 -22.19 -3.56 13.21
CA LEU A 32 -22.42 -2.34 14.00
C LEU A 32 -21.82 -2.39 15.43
N ALA A 33 -21.42 -3.57 15.91
CA ALA A 33 -20.72 -3.74 17.19
C ALA A 33 -19.19 -3.71 17.05
N GLY A 34 -18.67 -3.64 15.82
CA GLY A 34 -17.24 -3.60 15.52
C GLY A 34 -16.58 -4.97 15.37
N ASN A 35 -17.34 -6.07 15.32
CA ASN A 35 -16.78 -7.40 15.04
C ASN A 35 -16.61 -7.60 13.53
N LEU A 36 -15.62 -8.39 13.11
CA LEU A 36 -15.46 -8.71 11.69
C LEU A 36 -16.74 -9.28 11.08
N ALA A 37 -17.12 -8.72 9.93
CA ALA A 37 -18.26 -9.20 9.15
C ALA A 37 -18.08 -10.69 8.79
N GLN A 38 -19.18 -11.45 8.84
CA GLN A 38 -19.19 -12.87 8.46
C GLN A 38 -19.74 -13.09 7.05
N SER A 39 -20.21 -12.03 6.40
CA SER A 39 -20.77 -12.08 5.06
C SER A 39 -19.68 -12.06 3.98
N ASP A 40 -20.01 -12.60 2.80
CA ASP A 40 -19.16 -12.55 1.62
C ASP A 40 -19.10 -11.14 1.01
N HIS A 41 -18.17 -10.92 0.08
CA HIS A 41 -18.11 -9.69 -0.69
C HIS A 41 -19.48 -9.36 -1.32
N PRO A 42 -19.98 -8.10 -1.20
CA PRO A 42 -21.32 -7.76 -1.63
C PRO A 42 -21.57 -8.09 -3.11
N LYS A 43 -22.58 -8.92 -3.38
CA LYS A 43 -22.90 -9.40 -4.74
C LYS A 43 -23.33 -8.28 -5.69
N THR A 44 -23.79 -7.16 -5.14
CA THR A 44 -24.20 -5.94 -5.86
C THR A 44 -23.04 -5.24 -6.57
N LEU A 45 -21.80 -5.43 -6.12
CA LEU A 45 -20.59 -4.80 -6.67
C LEU A 45 -20.08 -5.47 -7.96
N GLY A 46 -20.67 -6.59 -8.36
CA GLY A 46 -20.22 -7.35 -9.52
C GLY A 46 -18.97 -8.20 -9.24
N SER A 47 -18.27 -8.60 -10.31
CA SER A 47 -17.17 -9.56 -10.19
C SER A 47 -15.83 -8.85 -9.96
N ARG A 48 -15.16 -9.24 -8.88
CA ARG A 48 -13.77 -8.87 -8.56
C ARG A 48 -12.76 -9.18 -9.68
N THR A 49 -13.08 -10.09 -10.61
CA THR A 49 -12.21 -10.38 -11.75
C THR A 49 -12.02 -9.22 -12.73
N PHE A 50 -12.91 -8.22 -12.72
CA PHE A 50 -12.82 -7.07 -13.62
C PHE A 50 -13.12 -5.73 -12.96
N HIS A 51 -13.57 -5.71 -11.70
CA HIS A 51 -14.04 -4.49 -11.05
C HIS A 51 -12.85 -3.55 -10.71
N PRO A 52 -12.72 -2.37 -11.33
CA PRO A 52 -11.47 -1.60 -11.23
C PRO A 52 -11.36 -0.74 -9.96
N TYR A 53 -12.45 -0.59 -9.20
CA TYR A 53 -12.53 0.42 -8.13
C TYR A 53 -12.73 -0.14 -6.73
N ILE A 54 -13.27 -1.34 -6.61
CA ILE A 54 -13.65 -1.96 -5.34
C ILE A 54 -13.30 -3.43 -5.46
N GLN A 55 -12.40 -3.87 -4.59
CA GLN A 55 -11.82 -5.20 -4.56
C GLN A 55 -11.77 -5.70 -3.11
N THR A 56 -11.10 -6.82 -2.92
CA THR A 56 -10.69 -7.30 -1.60
C THR A 56 -9.20 -7.59 -1.63
N ASP A 57 -8.49 -7.15 -0.59
CA ASP A 57 -7.06 -7.43 -0.42
C ASP A 57 -6.88 -8.88 0.10
N PHE A 58 -6.31 -9.10 1.29
CA PHE A 58 -6.04 -10.44 1.78
C PHE A 58 -7.30 -11.21 2.20
N ALA A 59 -8.16 -10.58 3.00
CA ALA A 59 -9.35 -11.20 3.58
C ALA A 59 -10.64 -10.85 2.82
N GLU A 60 -11.66 -11.71 2.90
CA GLU A 60 -12.99 -11.45 2.31
C GLU A 60 -13.69 -10.22 2.91
N THR A 61 -13.33 -9.89 4.15
CA THR A 61 -13.80 -8.70 4.86
C THR A 61 -12.99 -7.45 4.53
N GLN A 62 -11.78 -7.58 3.99
CA GLN A 62 -10.86 -6.46 3.77
C GLN A 62 -11.09 -5.85 2.40
N VAL A 63 -12.02 -4.89 2.31
CA VAL A 63 -12.27 -4.17 1.07
C VAL A 63 -11.11 -3.28 0.71
N GLU A 64 -10.81 -3.20 -0.58
CA GLU A 64 -9.81 -2.30 -1.14
C GLU A 64 -10.48 -1.37 -2.15
N LEU A 65 -10.38 -0.06 -1.92
CA LEU A 65 -10.96 0.97 -2.77
C LEU A 65 -9.84 1.59 -3.61
N ILE A 66 -9.95 1.49 -4.93
CA ILE A 66 -8.90 1.86 -5.88
C ILE A 66 -9.41 3.01 -6.76
N THR A 67 -8.76 4.17 -6.70
CA THR A 67 -9.16 5.30 -7.56
C THR A 67 -8.57 5.18 -8.96
N PRO A 68 -9.23 5.67 -10.02
CA PRO A 68 -8.53 5.93 -11.28
C PRO A 68 -7.40 6.95 -11.08
N VAL A 69 -6.41 6.94 -11.97
CA VAL A 69 -5.34 7.95 -11.97
C VAL A 69 -5.92 9.33 -12.32
N THR A 70 -5.56 10.36 -11.57
CA THR A 70 -6.04 11.74 -11.73
C THR A 70 -4.88 12.73 -11.84
N ASN A 71 -5.15 13.99 -12.20
CA ASN A 71 -4.14 15.03 -12.35
C ASN A 71 -4.04 15.98 -11.13
N SER A 72 -4.77 15.69 -10.05
CA SER A 72 -4.68 16.49 -8.82
C SER A 72 -5.13 15.71 -7.58
N PRO A 73 -4.52 15.97 -6.40
CA PRO A 73 -4.94 15.36 -5.14
C PRO A 73 -6.42 15.60 -4.81
N LYS A 74 -6.95 16.79 -5.14
CA LYS A 74 -8.37 17.13 -4.95
C LYS A 74 -9.30 16.25 -5.78
N GLU A 75 -8.89 15.87 -6.99
CA GLU A 75 -9.67 14.97 -7.81
C GLU A 75 -9.60 13.53 -7.30
N ALA A 76 -8.40 13.03 -6.94
CA ALA A 76 -8.23 11.71 -6.35
C ALA A 76 -9.10 11.53 -5.09
N LEU A 77 -9.10 12.50 -4.18
CA LEU A 77 -9.93 12.48 -2.97
C LEU A 77 -11.44 12.48 -3.29
N ARG A 78 -11.87 13.23 -4.32
CA ARG A 78 -13.27 13.22 -4.77
C ARG A 78 -13.66 11.85 -5.32
N LYS A 79 -12.81 11.23 -6.13
CA LYS A 79 -13.04 9.87 -6.66
C LYS A 79 -13.08 8.85 -5.54
N LEU A 80 -12.16 8.93 -4.58
CA LEU A 80 -12.15 8.07 -3.39
C LEU A 80 -13.45 8.22 -2.59
N ALA A 81 -13.92 9.45 -2.36
CA ALA A 81 -15.18 9.70 -1.66
C ALA A 81 -16.38 9.08 -2.40
N MET A 82 -16.44 9.19 -3.73
CA MET A 82 -17.49 8.55 -4.54
C MET A 82 -17.45 7.03 -4.42
N ILE A 83 -16.26 6.42 -4.51
CA ILE A 83 -16.10 4.97 -4.38
C ILE A 83 -16.50 4.50 -2.98
N HIS A 84 -16.11 5.25 -1.96
CA HIS A 84 -16.48 5.01 -0.56
C HIS A 84 -18.01 5.05 -0.35
N ASP A 85 -18.67 5.99 -1.01
CA ASP A 85 -20.12 6.18 -0.97
C ASP A 85 -20.88 5.06 -1.72
N VAL A 86 -20.27 4.50 -2.78
CA VAL A 86 -20.79 3.32 -3.49
C VAL A 86 -20.68 2.06 -2.63
N ILE A 87 -19.52 1.77 -2.02
CA ILE A 87 -19.35 0.58 -1.18
C ILE A 87 -20.32 0.61 0.02
N TYR A 88 -20.44 1.76 0.71
CA TYR A 88 -21.37 1.89 1.85
C TYR A 88 -22.82 1.61 1.48
N ARG A 89 -23.28 2.01 0.29
CA ARG A 89 -24.64 1.70 -0.19
C ARG A 89 -24.80 0.31 -0.79
N SER A 90 -23.70 -0.39 -1.02
CA SER A 90 -23.70 -1.73 -1.63
C SER A 90 -23.54 -2.85 -0.60
N MET A 91 -22.97 -2.55 0.57
CA MET A 91 -22.82 -3.47 1.70
C MET A 91 -24.14 -3.73 2.42
N ASP A 92 -24.12 -4.72 3.31
CA ASP A 92 -25.23 -4.97 4.23
C ASP A 92 -25.48 -3.73 5.11
N PRO A 93 -26.74 -3.31 5.33
CA PRO A 93 -27.08 -2.18 6.20
C PRO A 93 -26.58 -2.30 7.65
N GLU A 94 -26.34 -3.53 8.12
CA GLU A 94 -25.82 -3.82 9.46
C GLU A 94 -24.28 -3.90 9.50
N GLU A 95 -23.61 -3.52 8.40
CA GLU A 95 -22.15 -3.45 8.31
C GLU A 95 -21.63 -2.01 8.14
N MET A 96 -20.38 -1.81 8.55
CA MET A 96 -19.64 -0.57 8.34
C MET A 96 -18.17 -0.85 7.98
N LEU A 97 -17.48 0.18 7.50
CA LEU A 97 -16.04 0.10 7.27
C LEU A 97 -15.27 0.52 8.53
N TRP A 98 -14.42 -0.37 9.02
CA TRP A 98 -13.51 -0.10 10.10
C TRP A 98 -12.56 1.06 9.75
N PRO A 99 -12.48 2.11 10.59
CA PRO A 99 -11.79 3.34 10.23
C PRO A 99 -10.27 3.32 10.55
N LEU A 100 -9.79 2.34 11.30
CA LEU A 100 -8.41 2.30 11.78
C LEU A 100 -7.54 1.34 10.95
N SER A 101 -6.24 1.58 10.97
CA SER A 101 -5.26 0.71 10.31
C SER A 101 -5.10 -0.62 11.03
N MET A 102 -4.99 -0.58 12.36
CA MET A 102 -5.05 -1.80 13.17
C MET A 102 -6.45 -2.40 13.06
N PRO A 103 -6.59 -3.72 12.87
CA PRO A 103 -7.90 -4.34 12.74
C PRO A 103 -8.72 -4.19 14.03
N PRO A 104 -10.05 -4.42 13.96
CA PRO A 104 -10.85 -4.63 15.17
C PRO A 104 -10.35 -5.85 15.95
N ALA A 105 -10.98 -6.13 17.10
CA ALA A 105 -10.75 -7.39 17.81
C ALA A 105 -10.89 -8.58 16.85
N LEU A 106 -9.82 -9.38 16.75
CA LEU A 106 -9.79 -10.54 15.89
C LEU A 106 -10.33 -11.77 16.65
N PRO A 107 -10.90 -12.77 15.95
CA PRO A 107 -11.37 -13.99 16.60
C PRO A 107 -10.24 -14.73 17.32
N ASP A 108 -10.57 -15.49 18.36
CA ASP A 108 -9.59 -16.32 19.09
C ASP A 108 -9.02 -17.42 18.17
N ASP A 109 -9.89 -18.03 17.37
CA ASP A 109 -9.51 -18.96 16.31
C ASP A 109 -9.18 -18.19 15.02
N GLU A 110 -7.92 -18.22 14.60
CA GLU A 110 -7.44 -17.57 13.37
C GLU A 110 -8.11 -18.17 12.12
N GLU A 111 -8.62 -19.40 12.17
CA GLU A 111 -9.30 -20.00 11.02
C GLU A 111 -10.61 -19.32 10.64
N GLN A 112 -11.22 -18.57 11.57
CA GLN A 112 -12.40 -17.75 11.31
C GLN A 112 -12.10 -16.52 10.44
N ILE A 113 -10.82 -16.15 10.28
CA ILE A 113 -10.42 -15.12 9.31
C ILE A 113 -10.50 -15.72 7.90
N MET A 114 -11.49 -15.28 7.14
CA MET A 114 -11.74 -15.72 5.77
C MET A 114 -10.76 -15.10 4.79
N ILE A 115 -9.93 -15.92 4.15
CA ILE A 115 -9.14 -15.50 2.98
C ILE A 115 -10.10 -15.12 1.85
N ALA A 116 -9.76 -14.06 1.11
CA ALA A 116 -10.57 -13.58 -0.01
C ALA A 116 -10.96 -14.71 -0.97
N LYS A 117 -12.26 -14.81 -1.25
CA LYS A 117 -12.91 -15.81 -2.11
C LYS A 117 -12.83 -15.36 -3.56
N LEU A 118 -11.64 -15.50 -4.15
CA LEU A 118 -11.36 -15.08 -5.53
C LEU A 118 -11.59 -16.22 -6.53
N LYS A 119 -11.95 -15.87 -7.77
CA LYS A 119 -12.16 -16.85 -8.85
C LYS A 119 -10.82 -17.38 -9.41
N THR A 120 -9.79 -16.54 -9.44
CA THR A 120 -8.44 -16.90 -9.89
C THR A 120 -7.76 -17.75 -8.84
N LYS A 121 -7.33 -18.97 -9.20
CA LYS A 121 -6.75 -19.92 -8.24
C LYS A 121 -5.41 -19.46 -7.71
N GLU A 122 -4.61 -18.84 -8.57
CA GLU A 122 -3.27 -18.33 -8.28
C GLU A 122 -3.34 -17.27 -7.17
N ASP A 123 -4.32 -16.36 -7.23
CA ASP A 123 -4.52 -15.31 -6.24
C ASP A 123 -4.91 -15.85 -4.86
N VAL A 124 -5.68 -16.94 -4.83
CA VAL A 124 -6.05 -17.64 -3.59
C VAL A 124 -4.85 -18.41 -3.03
N LEU A 125 -4.09 -19.09 -3.88
CA LEU A 125 -2.89 -19.84 -3.46
C LEU A 125 -1.82 -18.91 -2.88
N TYR A 126 -1.62 -17.75 -3.49
CA TYR A 126 -0.71 -16.73 -2.97
C TYR A 126 -1.10 -16.28 -1.56
N ARG A 127 -2.39 -15.98 -1.31
CA ARG A 127 -2.87 -15.60 0.03
C ARG A 127 -2.76 -16.73 1.04
N ARG A 128 -3.01 -17.98 0.64
CA ARG A 128 -2.80 -19.15 1.51
C ARG A 128 -1.33 -19.33 1.86
N TYR A 129 -0.41 -19.06 0.92
CA TYR A 129 1.01 -19.02 1.20
C TYR A 129 1.34 -17.92 2.21
N LEU A 130 0.86 -16.69 2.02
CA LEU A 130 1.05 -15.59 2.98
C LEU A 130 0.50 -15.94 4.37
N ALA A 131 -0.67 -16.56 4.46
CA ALA A 131 -1.24 -17.04 5.71
C ALA A 131 -0.33 -18.06 6.41
N LYS A 132 0.22 -19.02 5.65
CA LYS A 132 1.14 -20.03 6.18
C LYS A 132 2.47 -19.42 6.65
N VAL A 133 2.99 -18.45 5.91
CA VAL A 133 4.26 -17.81 6.26
C VAL A 133 4.05 -16.84 7.42
N TYR A 134 3.14 -15.87 7.30
CA TYR A 134 3.04 -14.73 8.21
C TYR A 134 1.93 -14.83 9.25
N GLY A 135 1.05 -15.83 9.16
CA GLY A 135 -0.24 -15.84 9.86
C GLY A 135 -1.27 -14.97 9.14
N LYS A 136 -2.56 -15.16 9.45
CA LYS A 136 -3.65 -14.33 8.91
C LYS A 136 -3.78 -13.01 9.67
N ARG A 137 -3.53 -13.00 10.99
CA ARG A 137 -3.70 -11.80 11.85
C ARG A 137 -2.91 -10.59 11.35
N LYS A 138 -1.65 -10.78 10.96
CA LYS A 138 -0.79 -9.72 10.41
C LYS A 138 -1.35 -9.15 9.10
N GLN A 139 -2.03 -9.97 8.31
CA GLN A 139 -2.62 -9.59 7.03
C GLN A 139 -3.89 -8.75 7.17
N MET A 140 -4.47 -8.69 8.38
CA MET A 140 -5.69 -7.92 8.64
C MET A 140 -5.45 -6.41 8.80
N VAL A 141 -4.18 -5.98 8.84
CA VAL A 141 -3.83 -4.55 8.92
C VAL A 141 -4.19 -3.88 7.60
N SER A 142 -4.96 -2.80 7.66
CA SER A 142 -5.36 -2.00 6.50
C SER A 142 -4.57 -0.70 6.40
N GLY A 143 -4.41 -0.16 5.20
CA GLY A 143 -3.67 1.07 4.95
C GLY A 143 -4.19 1.89 3.78
N ILE A 144 -3.43 2.94 3.46
CA ILE A 144 -3.65 3.77 2.27
C ILE A 144 -2.35 3.77 1.48
N HIS A 145 -2.44 3.48 0.19
CA HIS A 145 -1.32 3.67 -0.74
C HIS A 145 -1.54 4.94 -1.55
N VAL A 146 -0.49 5.75 -1.65
CA VAL A 146 -0.48 7.00 -2.42
C VAL A 146 0.48 6.82 -3.58
N ASN A 147 -0.09 6.62 -4.77
CA ASN A 147 0.65 6.38 -6.00
C ASN A 147 0.86 7.71 -6.72
N ILE A 148 2.12 8.11 -6.94
CA ILE A 148 2.47 9.40 -7.56
C ILE A 148 3.38 9.16 -8.77
N GLU A 149 3.04 9.79 -9.89
CA GLU A 149 3.85 9.89 -11.09
C GLU A 149 4.17 11.38 -11.34
N LEU A 150 5.45 11.70 -11.44
CA LEU A 150 5.94 13.06 -11.72
C LEU A 150 5.52 13.50 -13.13
N GLY A 151 5.14 14.77 -13.26
CA GLY A 151 4.67 15.34 -14.53
C GLY A 151 5.65 15.15 -15.68
N GLN A 152 5.12 14.92 -16.89
CA GLN A 152 5.94 14.67 -18.07
C GLN A 152 6.82 15.88 -18.39
N LYS A 153 6.26 17.09 -18.36
CA LYS A 153 7.02 18.33 -18.63
C LYS A 153 8.06 18.61 -17.56
N PHE A 154 7.76 18.27 -16.30
CA PHE A 154 8.74 18.33 -15.23
C PHE A 154 9.95 17.45 -15.54
N MET A 155 9.71 16.19 -15.90
CA MET A 155 10.78 15.22 -16.20
C MET A 155 11.61 15.63 -17.42
N GLU A 156 10.96 16.06 -18.51
CA GLU A 156 11.63 16.53 -19.73
C GLU A 156 12.46 17.79 -19.47
N THR A 157 11.91 18.75 -18.73
CA THR A 157 12.63 19.99 -18.39
C THR A 157 13.81 19.71 -17.46
N LEU A 158 13.64 18.82 -16.49
CA LEU A 158 14.71 18.43 -15.57
C LEU A 158 15.87 17.76 -16.32
N HIS A 159 15.57 16.84 -17.24
CA HIS A 159 16.54 16.17 -18.11
C HIS A 159 17.35 17.17 -18.95
N GLN A 160 16.68 18.15 -19.55
CA GLN A 160 17.31 19.22 -20.32
C GLN A 160 18.20 20.13 -19.46
N LEU A 161 17.72 20.52 -18.27
CA LEU A 161 18.48 21.39 -17.36
C LEU A 161 19.71 20.70 -16.76
N GLU A 162 19.63 19.39 -16.51
CA GLU A 162 20.78 18.58 -16.10
C GLU A 162 21.79 18.41 -17.26
N ASN A 163 21.34 18.58 -18.51
CA ASN A 163 22.08 18.25 -19.72
C ASN A 163 22.54 16.78 -19.71
N SER A 164 21.61 15.89 -19.35
CA SER A 164 21.90 14.47 -19.15
C SER A 164 22.28 13.76 -20.46
N PRO A 165 23.35 12.94 -20.51
CA PRO A 165 23.64 12.10 -21.66
C PRO A 165 22.73 10.86 -21.75
N MET A 166 21.92 10.59 -20.72
CA MET A 166 21.01 9.45 -20.66
C MET A 166 19.80 9.65 -21.58
N SER A 167 19.19 8.55 -22.03
CA SER A 167 17.83 8.63 -22.57
C SER A 167 16.84 9.09 -21.50
N LEU A 168 15.72 9.67 -21.92
CA LEU A 168 14.70 10.17 -20.98
C LEU A 168 14.16 9.05 -20.06
N ASP A 169 14.05 7.81 -20.55
CA ASP A 169 13.58 6.68 -19.75
C ASP A 169 14.61 6.23 -18.69
N ALA A 170 15.89 6.21 -19.05
CA ALA A 170 16.97 5.89 -18.12
C ALA A 170 17.10 6.99 -17.05
N PHE A 171 17.00 8.25 -17.46
CA PHE A 171 16.99 9.39 -16.55
C PHE A 171 15.78 9.35 -15.61
N ARG A 172 14.57 9.09 -16.12
CA ARG A 172 13.35 8.91 -15.31
C ARG A 172 13.54 7.82 -14.25
N THR A 173 14.13 6.70 -14.63
CA THR A 173 14.43 5.60 -13.70
C THR A 173 15.39 6.05 -12.60
N GLN A 174 16.45 6.78 -12.96
CA GLN A 174 17.41 7.32 -11.99
C GLN A 174 16.76 8.32 -11.02
N VAL A 175 15.90 9.21 -11.52
CA VAL A 175 15.15 10.17 -10.70
C VAL A 175 14.24 9.46 -9.70
N TYR A 176 13.49 8.43 -10.13
CA TYR A 176 12.62 7.66 -9.22
C TYR A 176 13.39 6.86 -8.18
N LEU A 177 14.54 6.28 -8.53
CA LEU A 177 15.40 5.61 -7.56
C LEU A 177 15.94 6.59 -6.52
N HIS A 178 16.38 7.77 -6.96
CA HIS A 178 16.79 8.82 -6.03
C HIS A 178 15.64 9.24 -5.12
N LEU A 179 14.43 9.44 -5.66
CA LEU A 179 13.24 9.76 -4.87
C LEU A 179 12.92 8.66 -3.85
N ALA A 180 13.02 7.39 -4.23
CA ALA A 180 12.81 6.25 -3.33
C ALA A 180 13.85 6.23 -2.20
N GLN A 181 15.14 6.43 -2.49
CA GLN A 181 16.20 6.54 -1.48
C GLN A 181 15.92 7.67 -0.48
N GLN A 182 15.56 8.87 -0.99
CA GLN A 182 15.24 10.02 -0.14
C GLN A 182 13.98 9.78 0.69
N TYR A 183 12.96 9.15 0.10
CA TYR A 183 11.76 8.75 0.83
C TYR A 183 12.11 7.80 1.98
N LEU A 184 12.86 6.72 1.72
CA LEU A 184 13.26 5.76 2.76
C LEU A 184 14.09 6.41 3.87
N HIS A 185 14.96 7.37 3.53
CA HIS A 185 15.75 8.12 4.52
C HIS A 185 14.88 9.02 5.41
N TYR A 186 13.90 9.73 4.84
CA TYR A 186 13.06 10.69 5.56
C TYR A 186 11.67 10.17 5.95
N ARG A 187 11.33 8.90 5.67
CA ARG A 187 9.99 8.33 5.90
C ARG A 187 9.53 8.43 7.36
N TYR A 188 10.48 8.51 8.29
CA TYR A 188 10.19 8.68 9.71
C TYR A 188 9.37 9.96 9.97
N VAL A 189 9.50 11.01 9.14
CA VAL A 189 8.69 12.23 9.25
C VAL A 189 7.21 11.93 8.97
N TYR A 190 6.91 11.13 7.93
CA TYR A 190 5.55 10.71 7.62
C TYR A 190 4.99 9.82 8.73
N THR A 191 5.78 8.85 9.21
CA THR A 191 5.39 8.03 10.37
C THR A 191 5.18 8.89 11.63
N TYR A 192 5.96 9.95 11.79
CA TYR A 192 5.84 10.87 12.91
C TYR A 192 4.55 11.69 12.87
N LEU A 193 4.26 12.30 11.72
CA LEU A 193 3.12 13.20 11.53
C LEU A 193 1.79 12.47 11.36
N PHE A 194 1.80 11.32 10.69
CA PHE A 194 0.59 10.62 10.24
C PHE A 194 0.46 9.20 10.81
N GLY A 195 1.30 8.82 11.78
CA GLY A 195 1.15 7.56 12.49
C GLY A 195 -0.19 7.48 13.22
N ALA A 196 -1.03 6.52 12.83
CA ALA A 196 -2.41 6.36 13.30
C ALA A 196 -2.72 4.92 13.76
N SER A 197 -1.73 4.23 14.32
CA SER A 197 -1.89 2.87 14.86
C SER A 197 -1.26 2.74 16.25
N PRO A 198 -1.81 3.43 17.27
CA PRO A 198 -1.11 3.55 18.55
C PRO A 198 -1.27 2.35 19.48
N LEU A 199 -2.35 1.58 19.33
CA LEU A 199 -2.64 0.36 20.09
C LEU A 199 -3.19 -0.72 19.17
N PRO A 200 -2.93 -2.01 19.46
CA PRO A 200 -3.59 -3.13 18.80
C PRO A 200 -4.86 -3.52 19.56
N GLU A 201 -5.89 -3.95 18.84
CA GLU A 201 -7.04 -4.61 19.46
C GLU A 201 -6.74 -6.05 19.85
N LYS A 202 -7.68 -6.66 20.60
CA LYS A 202 -7.56 -8.04 21.07
C LYS A 202 -7.22 -9.00 19.93
N ASN A 203 -6.33 -9.94 20.25
CA ASN A 203 -5.91 -11.01 19.36
C ASN A 203 -5.22 -10.56 18.05
N TYR A 204 -4.78 -9.31 17.91
CA TYR A 204 -3.86 -8.95 16.83
C TYR A 204 -2.42 -9.37 17.17
N CYS A 205 -1.86 -8.78 18.22
CA CYS A 205 -0.54 -9.17 18.74
C CYS A 205 -0.72 -10.31 19.75
N LEU A 206 -0.35 -11.54 19.35
CA LEU A 206 -0.36 -12.69 20.27
C LEU A 206 0.84 -12.69 21.24
N SER A 207 1.95 -12.06 20.82
CA SER A 207 3.12 -11.75 21.64
C SER A 207 3.60 -10.34 21.32
N ASP A 208 4.37 -9.74 22.24
CA ASP A 208 5.11 -8.49 21.98
C ASP A 208 4.22 -7.27 21.64
N ALA A 209 2.99 -7.25 22.14
CA ALA A 209 2.14 -6.05 22.07
C ALA A 209 2.81 -4.90 22.86
N PRO A 210 2.85 -3.67 22.32
CA PRO A 210 3.32 -2.53 23.09
C PRO A 210 2.49 -2.38 24.37
N HIS A 211 3.16 -2.20 25.51
CA HIS A 211 2.48 -1.98 26.80
C HIS A 211 1.80 -0.61 26.89
N ASP A 212 2.38 0.39 26.23
CA ASP A 212 1.88 1.77 26.17
C ASP A 212 1.54 2.17 24.73
N TYR A 213 0.84 3.30 24.60
CA TYR A 213 0.60 3.94 23.31
C TYR A 213 1.92 4.20 22.58
N VAL A 214 2.05 3.64 21.38
CA VAL A 214 3.13 3.98 20.45
C VAL A 214 2.59 4.86 19.35
N ARG A 215 3.46 5.31 18.45
CA ARG A 215 3.02 6.18 17.35
C ARG A 215 2.39 5.41 16.19
N SER A 216 3.03 4.32 15.76
CA SER A 216 2.57 3.51 14.64
C SER A 216 3.06 2.07 14.79
N ILE A 217 2.17 1.18 15.23
CA ILE A 217 2.43 -0.27 15.26
C ILE A 217 2.58 -0.81 13.83
N ARG A 218 1.79 -0.32 12.88
CA ARG A 218 1.88 -0.73 11.47
C ARG A 218 3.28 -0.57 10.90
N ASN A 219 3.97 0.52 11.24
CA ASN A 219 5.35 0.81 10.78
C ASN A 219 6.43 0.29 11.75
N SER A 220 6.08 -0.58 12.69
CA SER A 220 6.99 -1.20 13.65
C SER A 220 7.27 -2.67 13.30
N LYS A 221 8.12 -3.34 14.09
CA LYS A 221 8.38 -4.78 13.94
C LYS A 221 7.14 -5.67 14.13
N ALA A 222 6.18 -5.21 14.95
CA ALA A 222 4.90 -5.87 15.19
C ALA A 222 3.86 -5.61 14.07
N GLY A 223 4.20 -4.72 13.13
CA GLY A 223 3.37 -4.39 11.99
C GLY A 223 3.61 -5.28 10.78
N TYR A 224 3.45 -4.70 9.60
CA TYR A 224 3.46 -5.39 8.32
C TYR A 224 4.86 -5.33 7.68
N GLN A 225 5.65 -6.39 7.83
CA GLN A 225 6.99 -6.53 7.27
C GLN A 225 7.32 -8.00 6.98
N ASN A 226 8.27 -8.25 6.06
CA ASN A 226 8.80 -9.60 5.85
C ASN A 226 9.42 -10.17 7.14
N LYS A 227 9.49 -11.50 7.26
CA LYS A 227 9.98 -12.18 8.48
C LYS A 227 11.47 -11.95 8.71
N GLU A 228 12.24 -12.03 7.63
CA GLU A 228 13.66 -11.75 7.64
C GLU A 228 13.90 -10.31 7.17
N ALA A 229 14.97 -9.70 7.67
CA ALA A 229 15.45 -8.44 7.14
C ALA A 229 16.05 -8.69 5.74
N LEU A 230 15.20 -8.59 4.72
CA LEU A 230 15.61 -8.67 3.32
C LEU A 230 16.33 -7.39 2.92
N GLN A 231 17.45 -7.53 2.22
CA GLN A 231 18.25 -6.41 1.73
C GLN A 231 18.08 -6.33 0.22
N VAL A 232 17.58 -5.19 -0.26
CA VAL A 232 17.43 -4.88 -1.68
C VAL A 232 18.02 -3.49 -1.90
N SER A 233 19.00 -3.37 -2.79
CA SER A 233 19.66 -2.10 -3.06
C SER A 233 18.82 -1.24 -3.98
N PHE A 234 18.65 0.03 -3.59
CA PHE A 234 18.06 1.07 -4.42
C PHE A 234 19.12 1.88 -5.20
N GLU A 235 20.40 1.49 -5.14
CA GLU A 235 21.51 2.22 -5.77
C GLU A 235 21.38 2.33 -7.28
N SER A 236 20.94 1.26 -7.93
CA SER A 236 20.66 1.23 -9.37
C SER A 236 19.52 0.28 -9.70
N PHE A 237 18.84 0.51 -10.82
CA PHE A 237 17.73 -0.33 -11.25
C PHE A 237 18.17 -1.78 -11.53
N ASN A 238 19.37 -1.96 -12.09
CA ASN A 238 19.91 -3.28 -12.38
C ASN A 238 20.19 -4.06 -11.08
N GLN A 239 20.77 -3.41 -10.07
CA GLN A 239 21.03 -4.04 -8.78
C GLN A 239 19.71 -4.37 -8.07
N TYR A 240 18.77 -3.42 -8.01
CA TYR A 240 17.44 -3.62 -7.44
C TYR A 240 16.75 -4.86 -8.02
N ARG A 241 16.71 -4.97 -9.36
CA ARG A 241 16.12 -6.12 -10.05
C ARG A 241 16.88 -7.42 -9.79
N GLN A 242 18.21 -7.35 -9.73
CA GLN A 242 19.03 -8.53 -9.48
C GLN A 242 18.82 -9.07 -8.06
N ASP A 243 18.78 -8.20 -7.06
CA ASP A 243 18.55 -8.57 -5.65
C ASP A 243 17.19 -9.25 -5.50
N LEU A 244 16.11 -8.67 -6.05
CA LEU A 244 14.78 -9.28 -6.02
C LEU A 244 14.75 -10.66 -6.69
N LYS A 245 15.36 -10.80 -7.86
CA LYS A 245 15.47 -12.09 -8.56
C LYS A 245 16.22 -13.12 -7.73
N GLN A 246 17.30 -12.74 -7.08
CA GLN A 246 18.06 -13.64 -6.19
C GLN A 246 17.23 -14.07 -4.99
N LEU A 247 16.47 -13.16 -4.37
CA LEU A 247 15.59 -13.48 -3.24
C LEU A 247 14.50 -14.49 -3.64
N VAL A 248 13.91 -14.34 -4.83
CA VAL A 248 12.94 -15.31 -5.37
C VAL A 248 13.60 -16.65 -5.66
N GLN A 249 14.77 -16.66 -6.30
CA GLN A 249 15.51 -17.90 -6.61
C GLN A 249 15.95 -18.67 -5.36
N GLN A 250 16.26 -17.96 -4.28
CA GLN A 250 16.61 -18.54 -2.98
C GLN A 250 15.39 -19.02 -2.18
N GLY A 251 14.17 -18.77 -2.66
CA GLY A 251 12.93 -19.11 -1.94
C GLY A 251 12.66 -18.23 -0.72
N LYS A 252 13.36 -17.09 -0.59
CA LYS A 252 13.11 -16.10 0.47
C LYS A 252 11.86 -15.26 0.20
N LEU A 253 11.50 -15.13 -1.06
CA LEU A 253 10.23 -14.60 -1.56
C LEU A 253 9.64 -15.63 -2.54
N ILE A 254 8.33 -15.80 -2.57
CA ILE A 254 7.67 -16.61 -3.60
C ILE A 254 7.60 -15.87 -4.94
N GLU A 255 7.42 -14.55 -4.88
CA GLU A 255 7.32 -13.64 -6.03
C GLU A 255 7.79 -12.24 -5.63
N GLU A 256 8.17 -11.40 -6.59
CA GLU A 256 8.64 -10.03 -6.34
C GLU A 256 7.60 -9.18 -5.58
N LYS A 257 6.29 -9.45 -5.78
CA LYS A 257 5.17 -8.76 -5.10
C LYS A 257 5.08 -9.02 -3.60
N GLU A 258 5.79 -10.03 -3.06
CA GLU A 258 5.88 -10.27 -1.62
C GLU A 258 6.90 -9.33 -0.93
N PHE A 259 7.74 -8.64 -1.69
CA PHE A 259 8.73 -7.75 -1.10
C PHE A 259 8.05 -6.54 -0.44
N TYR A 260 7.98 -6.56 0.90
CA TYR A 260 7.52 -5.45 1.70
C TYR A 260 8.71 -4.54 1.97
N SER A 261 8.91 -3.57 1.06
CA SER A 261 9.90 -2.53 1.28
C SER A 261 9.54 -1.76 2.54
N ALA A 262 10.52 -1.64 3.44
CA ALA A 262 10.37 -0.99 4.73
C ALA A 262 9.92 0.47 4.62
#